data_AF-A0A2E7BFZ8-F1
#
_entry.id   AF-A0A2E7BFZ8-F1
#
_cell.length_a   1.000
_cell.length_b   1.000
_cell.length_c   1.000
_cell.angle_alpha   90.00
_cell.angle_beta   90.00
_cell.angle_gamma   90.00
#
_symmetry.space_group_name_H-M   'P 1'
#
loop_
_entity.id
_entity.type
_entity.pdbx_description
1 polymer ?
#
loop_
_entity_poly.entity_id
_entity_poly.type
_entity_poly.pdbx_seq_one_letter_code
_entity_poly.pdbx_strand_id
1 'polypeptide(L)'
;EIRWPEIDGGKSRVRHNQEIRTRNDIRLRDDNANDNFKKEIGRAWDVIKRRQVKEAREAADRLKEAERRERDALSKRQAQRAAEEHAADERRRPKGLRGMFLRIVGKKAKIEAELARAKRRRMDRDQHEWEKLEERQSTQRQRQETDLKRRFEQEKLLFRVEAKRIHEQMQTEPTQGRSTDHAQGRDKSPPDQREDDEERARGEGRGHNLGR
;
A
#
# COMPACT_ATOMS: atom_id res chain seq x y z
N GLU A 1 4.73 88.62 -25.96
CA GLU A 1 5.28 87.25 -25.85
C GLU A 1 4.47 86.45 -24.85
N ILE A 2 3.81 85.38 -25.29
CA ILE A 2 3.13 84.44 -24.39
C ILE A 2 4.13 83.35 -24.05
N ARG A 3 4.64 83.34 -22.81
CA ARG A 3 5.45 82.23 -22.29
C ARG A 3 4.54 81.05 -21.98
N TRP A 4 4.76 79.95 -22.68
CA TRP A 4 4.20 78.66 -22.30
C TRP A 4 4.84 78.17 -20.99
N PRO A 5 4.07 77.58 -20.05
CA PRO A 5 4.68 76.93 -18.90
C PRO A 5 5.48 75.72 -19.38
N GLU A 6 6.77 75.68 -19.03
CA GLU A 6 7.62 74.50 -19.21
C GLU A 6 7.00 73.34 -18.41
N ILE A 7 6.32 72.44 -19.10
CA ILE A 7 5.82 71.20 -18.50
C ILE A 7 7.05 70.36 -18.15
N ASP A 8 7.25 70.11 -16.86
CA ASP A 8 8.29 69.30 -16.22
C ASP A 8 8.16 67.81 -16.64
N GLY A 9 8.27 67.51 -17.95
CA GLY A 9 8.00 66.21 -18.56
C GLY A 9 9.08 65.16 -18.30
N GLY A 10 10.28 65.58 -17.87
CA GLY A 10 11.42 64.69 -17.59
C GLY A 10 11.25 63.88 -16.31
N LYS A 11 10.81 64.50 -15.21
CA LYS A 11 10.67 63.84 -13.89
C LYS A 11 9.47 62.88 -13.86
N SER A 12 8.38 63.23 -14.55
CA SER A 12 7.19 62.38 -14.71
C SER A 12 7.53 61.08 -15.46
N ARG A 13 8.31 61.18 -16.54
CA ARG A 13 8.71 60.04 -17.36
C ARG A 13 9.73 59.12 -16.66
N VAL A 14 10.64 59.68 -15.87
CA VAL A 14 11.57 58.91 -15.02
C VAL A 14 10.81 58.14 -13.93
N ARG A 15 9.90 58.79 -13.19
CA ARG A 15 9.06 58.12 -12.18
C ARG A 15 8.18 57.03 -12.81
N HIS A 16 7.58 57.31 -13.96
CA HIS A 16 6.76 56.33 -14.69
C HIS A 16 7.57 55.11 -15.15
N ASN A 17 8.77 55.31 -15.71
CA ASN A 17 9.65 54.20 -16.07
C ASN A 17 10.13 53.40 -14.85
N GLN A 18 10.35 54.08 -13.72
CA GLN A 18 10.74 53.44 -12.48
C GLN A 18 9.59 52.61 -11.90
N GLU A 19 8.35 53.09 -11.98
CA GLU A 19 7.13 52.37 -11.62
C GLU A 19 6.89 51.13 -12.50
N ILE A 20 7.12 51.23 -13.81
CA ILE A 20 7.03 50.08 -14.73
C ILE A 20 8.08 49.01 -14.36
N ARG A 21 9.31 49.42 -14.04
CA ARG A 21 10.37 48.49 -13.64
C ARG A 21 10.04 47.78 -12.33
N THR A 22 9.62 48.49 -11.28
CA THR A 22 9.19 47.85 -10.03
C THR A 22 8.00 46.93 -10.24
N ARG A 23 7.02 47.31 -11.07
CA ARG A 23 5.87 46.45 -11.41
C ARG A 23 6.30 45.17 -12.13
N ASN A 24 7.24 45.26 -13.08
CA ASN A 24 7.78 44.10 -13.78
C ASN A 24 8.63 43.21 -12.86
N ASP A 25 9.43 43.79 -11.97
CA ASP A 25 10.24 43.04 -11.00
C ASP A 25 9.35 42.29 -10.00
N ILE A 26 8.26 42.90 -9.53
CA ILE A 26 7.25 42.23 -8.69
C ILE A 26 6.62 41.06 -9.46
N ARG A 27 6.17 41.30 -10.70
CA ARG A 27 5.58 40.25 -11.54
C ARG A 27 6.51 39.06 -11.77
N LEU A 28 7.79 39.32 -12.07
CA LEU A 28 8.79 38.27 -12.27
C LEU A 28 9.08 37.48 -10.98
N ARG A 29 9.05 38.13 -9.81
CA ARG A 29 9.19 37.45 -8.52
C ARG A 29 7.98 36.57 -8.22
N ASP A 30 6.78 37.06 -8.46
CA ASP A 30 5.53 36.33 -8.25
C ASP A 30 5.44 35.11 -9.19
N ASP A 31 5.79 35.28 -10.47
CA ASP A 31 5.83 34.20 -11.46
C ASP A 31 6.84 33.11 -11.04
N ASN A 32 8.04 33.50 -10.59
CA ASN A 32 9.05 32.56 -10.09
C ASN A 32 8.61 31.83 -8.81
N ALA A 33 7.97 32.52 -7.87
CA ALA A 33 7.45 31.92 -6.64
C ALA A 33 6.33 30.91 -6.95
N ASN A 34 5.44 31.23 -7.89
CA ASN A 34 4.36 30.35 -8.32
C ASN A 34 4.90 29.09 -9.03
N ASP A 35 5.93 29.22 -9.85
CA ASP A 35 6.53 28.08 -10.54
C ASP A 35 7.33 27.16 -9.59
N ASN A 36 7.98 27.73 -8.56
CA ASN A 36 8.59 26.93 -7.50
C ASN A 36 7.54 26.19 -6.67
N PHE A 37 6.45 26.86 -6.31
CA PHE A 37 5.33 26.22 -5.61
C PHE A 37 4.76 25.03 -6.40
N LYS A 38 4.48 25.19 -7.70
CA LYS A 38 4.00 24.10 -8.55
C LYS A 38 4.96 22.90 -8.57
N LYS A 39 6.27 23.16 -8.64
CA LYS A 39 7.30 22.10 -8.63
C LYS A 39 7.33 21.37 -7.29
N GLU A 40 7.27 22.08 -6.18
CA GLU A 40 7.30 21.50 -4.83
C GLU A 40 6.04 20.69 -4.52
N ILE A 41 4.87 21.21 -4.84
CA ILE A 41 3.60 20.47 -4.73
C ILE A 41 3.61 19.24 -5.64
N GLY A 42 4.12 19.36 -6.87
CA GLY A 42 4.29 18.21 -7.76
C GLY A 42 5.16 17.11 -7.13
N ARG A 43 6.30 17.48 -6.54
CA ARG A 43 7.19 16.54 -5.83
C ARG A 43 6.52 15.91 -4.62
N ALA A 44 5.82 16.69 -3.80
CA ALA A 44 5.09 16.19 -2.63
C ALA A 44 4.00 15.18 -3.03
N TRP A 45 3.27 15.47 -4.11
CA TRP A 45 2.26 14.56 -4.66
C TRP A 45 2.86 13.26 -5.20
N ASP A 46 4.04 13.34 -5.83
CA ASP A 46 4.74 12.14 -6.30
C ASP A 46 5.24 11.26 -5.16
N VAL A 47 5.65 11.84 -4.02
CA VAL A 47 5.99 11.07 -2.80
C VAL A 47 4.77 10.31 -2.29
N ILE A 48 3.60 10.97 -2.21
CA ILE A 48 2.35 10.33 -1.81
C ILE A 48 1.99 9.17 -2.75
N LYS A 49 2.05 9.38 -4.08
CA LYS A 49 1.81 8.30 -5.05
C LYS A 49 2.76 7.13 -4.87
N ARG A 50 4.06 7.38 -4.68
CA ARG A 50 5.05 6.30 -4.48
C ARG A 50 4.77 5.52 -3.20
N ARG A 51 4.41 6.22 -2.12
CA ARG A 51 3.99 5.61 -0.86
C ARG A 51 2.74 4.74 -1.06
N GLN A 52 1.74 5.23 -1.78
CA GLN A 52 0.51 4.49 -2.09
C GLN A 52 0.79 3.22 -2.92
N VAL A 53 1.66 3.30 -3.93
CA VAL A 53 2.07 2.12 -4.71
C VAL A 53 2.79 1.09 -3.82
N LYS A 54 3.66 1.56 -2.92
CA LYS A 54 4.36 0.69 -1.97
C LYS A 54 3.38 0.02 -1.00
N GLU A 55 2.47 0.79 -0.39
CA GLU A 55 1.44 0.29 0.53
C GLU A 55 0.50 -0.70 -0.16
N ALA A 56 0.06 -0.42 -1.40
CA ALA A 56 -0.76 -1.34 -2.18
C ALA A 56 -0.04 -2.65 -2.48
N ARG A 57 1.26 -2.59 -2.80
CA ARG A 57 2.08 -3.78 -3.03
C ARG A 57 2.24 -4.62 -1.76
N GLU A 58 2.58 -3.99 -0.64
CA GLU A 58 2.69 -4.68 0.65
C GLU A 58 1.37 -5.28 1.11
N ALA A 59 0.25 -4.56 0.91
CA ALA A 59 -1.09 -5.08 1.22
C ALA A 59 -1.43 -6.30 0.35
N ALA A 60 -1.12 -6.25 -0.95
CA ALA A 60 -1.33 -7.37 -1.86
C ALA A 60 -0.48 -8.58 -1.48
N ASP A 61 0.78 -8.38 -1.08
CA ASP A 61 1.67 -9.47 -0.66
C ASP A 61 1.20 -10.11 0.65
N ARG A 62 0.75 -9.32 1.63
CA ARG A 62 0.15 -9.83 2.87
C ARG A 62 -1.12 -10.64 2.59
N LEU A 63 -1.97 -10.17 1.69
CA LEU A 63 -3.19 -10.88 1.31
C LEU A 63 -2.87 -12.21 0.60
N LYS A 64 -1.94 -12.22 -0.37
CA LYS A 64 -1.50 -13.47 -1.02
C LYS A 64 -0.94 -14.48 -0.03
N GLU A 65 -0.16 -14.03 0.95
CA GLU A 65 0.40 -14.92 1.96
C GLU A 65 -0.69 -15.49 2.87
N ALA A 66 -1.66 -14.68 3.29
CA ALA A 66 -2.82 -15.14 4.05
C ALA A 66 -3.64 -16.17 3.26
N GLU A 67 -3.94 -15.90 1.99
CA GLU A 67 -4.65 -16.82 1.11
C GLU A 67 -3.90 -18.14 0.95
N ARG A 68 -2.58 -18.09 0.75
CA ARG A 68 -1.74 -19.29 0.66
C ARG A 68 -1.85 -20.13 1.93
N ARG A 69 -1.73 -19.51 3.10
CA ARG A 69 -1.85 -20.20 4.40
C ARG A 69 -3.21 -20.86 4.58
N GLU A 70 -4.30 -20.19 4.20
CA GLU A 70 -5.65 -20.76 4.28
C GLU A 70 -5.85 -21.94 3.32
N ARG A 71 -5.35 -21.82 2.08
CA ARG A 71 -5.39 -22.91 1.10
C ARG A 71 -4.58 -24.12 1.58
N ASP A 72 -3.38 -23.87 2.12
CA ASP A 72 -2.53 -24.93 2.69
C ASP A 72 -3.21 -25.61 3.89
N ALA A 73 -3.87 -24.84 4.77
CA ALA A 73 -4.60 -25.38 5.91
C ALA A 73 -5.80 -26.24 5.46
N LEU A 74 -6.57 -25.78 4.46
CA LEU A 74 -7.68 -26.54 3.90
C LEU A 74 -7.18 -27.83 3.24
N SER A 75 -6.12 -27.75 2.44
CA SER A 75 -5.51 -28.91 1.79
C SER A 75 -5.03 -29.94 2.81
N LYS A 76 -4.36 -29.51 3.89
CA LYS A 76 -3.92 -30.42 4.97
C LYS A 76 -5.09 -31.10 5.66
N ARG A 77 -6.15 -30.35 5.96
CA ARG A 77 -7.37 -30.88 6.58
C ARG A 77 -8.09 -31.89 5.68
N GLN A 78 -8.16 -31.62 4.38
CA GLN A 78 -8.71 -32.56 3.41
C GLN A 78 -7.84 -33.81 3.27
N ALA A 79 -6.51 -33.67 3.21
CA ALA A 79 -5.60 -34.81 3.13
C ALA A 79 -5.69 -35.73 4.36
N GLN A 80 -5.77 -35.16 5.57
CA GLN A 80 -5.96 -35.93 6.80
C GLN A 80 -7.29 -36.69 6.80
N ARG A 81 -8.40 -36.02 6.47
CA ARG A 81 -9.72 -36.66 6.35
C ARG A 81 -9.71 -37.76 5.29
N ALA A 82 -9.13 -37.50 4.13
CA ALA A 82 -9.04 -38.50 3.07
C ALA A 82 -8.24 -39.74 3.50
N ALA A 83 -7.16 -39.56 4.26
CA ALA A 83 -6.38 -40.68 4.81
C ALA A 83 -7.18 -41.51 5.83
N GLU A 84 -7.89 -40.85 6.75
CA GLU A 84 -8.76 -41.52 7.73
C GLU A 84 -9.91 -42.29 7.05
N GLU A 85 -10.56 -41.65 6.08
CA GLU A 85 -11.66 -42.24 5.32
C GLU A 85 -11.20 -43.39 4.44
N HIS A 86 -10.02 -43.28 3.82
CA HIS A 86 -9.42 -44.38 3.05
C HIS A 86 -9.11 -45.58 3.95
N ALA A 87 -8.50 -45.34 5.11
CA ALA A 87 -8.24 -46.39 6.10
C ALA A 87 -9.54 -47.05 6.60
N ALA A 88 -10.61 -46.27 6.79
CA ALA A 88 -11.92 -46.79 7.16
C ALA A 88 -12.56 -47.64 6.05
N ASP A 89 -12.48 -47.20 4.80
CA ASP A 89 -12.98 -47.94 3.64
C ASP A 89 -12.22 -49.25 3.44
N GLU A 90 -10.89 -49.27 3.64
CA GLU A 90 -10.08 -50.49 3.58
C GLU A 90 -10.45 -51.53 4.64
N ARG A 91 -10.87 -51.08 5.82
CA ARG A 91 -11.39 -51.95 6.89
C ARG A 91 -12.76 -52.54 6.53
N ARG A 92 -13.58 -51.81 5.77
CA ARG A 92 -14.92 -52.25 5.33
C ARG A 92 -14.87 -53.21 4.14
N ARG A 93 -13.80 -53.17 3.34
CA ARG A 93 -13.65 -54.07 2.18
C ARG A 93 -13.55 -55.53 2.63
N PRO A 94 -14.37 -56.44 2.09
CA PRO A 94 -14.32 -57.84 2.47
C PRO A 94 -13.05 -58.52 1.90
N LYS A 95 -12.25 -59.12 2.78
CA LYS A 95 -10.96 -59.79 2.49
C LYS A 95 -11.07 -61.31 2.65
N GLY A 96 -10.15 -62.06 2.06
CA GLY A 96 -10.03 -63.52 2.21
C GLY A 96 -11.30 -64.30 1.84
N LEU A 97 -11.57 -65.39 2.56
CA LEU A 97 -12.72 -66.29 2.31
C LEU A 97 -14.08 -65.57 2.38
N ARG A 98 -14.23 -64.58 3.28
CA ARG A 98 -15.45 -63.76 3.36
C ARG A 98 -15.69 -62.96 2.08
N GLY A 99 -14.62 -62.43 1.47
CA GLY A 99 -14.69 -61.74 0.18
C GLY A 99 -15.05 -62.67 -0.97
N MET A 100 -14.56 -63.92 -0.94
CA MET A 100 -14.89 -64.96 -1.91
C MET A 100 -16.38 -65.36 -1.82
N PHE A 101 -16.86 -65.62 -0.59
CA PHE A 101 -18.27 -65.93 -0.34
C PHE A 101 -19.20 -64.78 -0.79
N LEU A 102 -18.89 -63.53 -0.42
CA LEU A 102 -19.70 -62.37 -0.81
C LEU A 102 -19.69 -62.12 -2.32
N ARG A 103 -18.62 -62.54 -3.03
CA ARG A 103 -18.57 -62.50 -4.49
C ARG A 103 -19.52 -63.52 -5.10
N ILE A 104 -19.54 -64.75 -4.59
CA ILE A 104 -20.43 -65.83 -5.04
C ILE A 104 -21.90 -65.45 -4.83
N VAL A 105 -22.23 -64.82 -3.69
CA VAL A 105 -23.59 -64.37 -3.35
C VAL A 105 -23.95 -63.02 -4.00
N GLY A 106 -23.08 -62.44 -4.84
CA GLY A 106 -23.33 -61.17 -5.55
C GLY A 106 -23.37 -59.91 -4.66
N LYS A 107 -23.05 -60.02 -3.37
CA LYS A 107 -23.08 -58.90 -2.40
C LYS A 107 -21.82 -58.04 -2.44
N LYS A 108 -20.70 -58.56 -2.96
CA LYS A 108 -19.43 -57.81 -3.08
C LYS A 108 -19.59 -56.56 -3.95
N ALA A 109 -20.25 -56.67 -5.11
CA ALA A 109 -20.45 -55.55 -6.03
C ALA A 109 -21.31 -54.43 -5.41
N LYS A 110 -22.31 -54.78 -4.58
CA LYS A 110 -23.14 -53.79 -3.87
C LYS A 110 -22.32 -52.95 -2.89
N ILE A 111 -21.44 -53.60 -2.12
CA ILE A 111 -20.54 -52.92 -1.16
C ILE A 111 -19.56 -51.99 -1.92
N GLU A 112 -18.99 -52.44 -3.03
CA GLU A 112 -18.09 -51.62 -3.84
C GLU A 112 -18.80 -50.41 -4.46
N ALA A 113 -20.04 -50.58 -4.95
CA ALA A 113 -20.85 -49.49 -5.47
C ALA A 113 -21.23 -48.46 -4.40
N GLU A 114 -21.53 -48.90 -3.18
CA GLU A 114 -21.79 -48.00 -2.04
C GLU A 114 -20.55 -47.21 -1.64
N LEU A 115 -19.38 -47.86 -1.56
CA LEU A 115 -18.10 -47.18 -1.32
C LEU A 115 -17.79 -46.15 -2.42
N ALA A 116 -18.06 -46.48 -3.69
CA ALA A 116 -17.85 -45.55 -4.80
C ALA A 116 -18.79 -44.33 -4.73
N ARG A 117 -20.05 -44.51 -4.37
CA ARG A 117 -21.00 -43.40 -4.16
C ARG A 117 -20.59 -42.53 -2.98
N ALA A 118 -20.12 -43.13 -1.89
CA ALA A 118 -19.59 -42.39 -0.74
C ALA A 118 -18.36 -41.56 -1.13
N LYS A 119 -17.44 -42.13 -1.93
CA LYS A 119 -16.28 -41.41 -2.48
C LYS A 119 -16.69 -40.17 -3.28
N ARG A 120 -17.72 -40.28 -4.14
CA ARG A 120 -18.22 -39.13 -4.91
C ARG A 120 -18.74 -38.01 -4.01
N ARG A 121 -19.59 -38.33 -3.03
CA ARG A 121 -20.11 -37.33 -2.07
C ARG A 121 -19.02 -36.61 -1.29
N ARG A 122 -17.90 -37.28 -1.01
CA ARG A 122 -16.73 -36.68 -0.35
C ARG A 122 -16.03 -35.68 -1.29
N MET A 123 -15.78 -36.08 -2.54
CA MET A 123 -15.22 -35.18 -3.56
C MET A 123 -16.10 -33.95 -3.77
N ASP A 124 -17.42 -34.12 -3.86
CA ASP A 124 -18.37 -33.00 -4.01
C ASP A 124 -18.32 -32.04 -2.81
N ARG A 125 -18.17 -32.59 -1.60
CA ARG A 125 -18.02 -31.79 -0.37
C ARG A 125 -16.71 -31.00 -0.37
N ASP A 126 -15.60 -31.66 -0.68
CA ASP A 126 -14.27 -31.03 -0.69
C ASP A 126 -14.21 -29.94 -1.77
N GLN A 127 -14.80 -30.20 -2.94
CA GLN A 127 -14.96 -29.22 -4.03
C GLN A 127 -15.76 -27.99 -3.57
N HIS A 128 -16.89 -28.21 -2.91
CA HIS A 128 -17.70 -27.12 -2.39
C HIS A 128 -17.00 -26.32 -1.25
N GLU A 129 -16.16 -26.97 -0.44
CA GLU A 129 -15.31 -26.26 0.53
C GLU A 129 -14.27 -25.36 -0.17
N TRP A 130 -13.72 -25.80 -1.31
CA TRP A 130 -12.84 -24.98 -2.15
C TRP A 130 -13.56 -23.79 -2.77
N GLU A 131 -14.76 -24.01 -3.32
CA GLU A 131 -15.59 -22.94 -3.90
C GLU A 131 -15.91 -21.87 -2.85
N LYS A 132 -16.33 -22.28 -1.64
CA LYS A 132 -16.55 -21.36 -0.52
C LYS A 132 -15.31 -20.62 -0.06
N LEU A 133 -14.12 -21.22 -0.19
CA LEU A 133 -12.87 -20.52 0.11
C LEU A 133 -12.60 -19.45 -0.96
N GLU A 134 -12.75 -19.78 -2.23
CA GLU A 134 -12.52 -18.84 -3.34
C GLU A 134 -13.53 -17.69 -3.33
N GLU A 135 -14.80 -17.94 -3.03
CA GLU A 135 -15.82 -16.89 -2.85
C GLU A 135 -15.45 -15.90 -1.73
N ARG A 136 -14.96 -16.42 -0.59
CA ARG A 136 -14.49 -15.57 0.52
C ARG A 136 -13.25 -14.77 0.12
N GLN A 137 -12.27 -15.39 -0.53
CA GLN A 137 -11.04 -14.73 -0.97
C GLN A 137 -11.33 -13.66 -2.02
N SER A 138 -12.16 -13.93 -3.01
CA SER A 138 -12.57 -12.96 -4.04
C SER A 138 -13.32 -11.77 -3.44
N THR A 139 -14.25 -12.01 -2.49
CA THR A 139 -14.95 -10.93 -1.77
C THR A 139 -13.97 -10.08 -0.95
N GLN A 140 -13.00 -10.71 -0.30
CA GLN A 140 -11.97 -10.00 0.48
C GLN A 140 -11.08 -9.13 -0.42
N ARG A 141 -10.63 -9.66 -1.57
CA ARG A 141 -9.86 -8.90 -2.58
C ARG A 141 -10.62 -7.67 -3.06
N GLN A 142 -11.90 -7.83 -3.41
CA GLN A 142 -12.73 -6.73 -3.88
C GLN A 142 -12.87 -5.63 -2.82
N ARG A 143 -13.15 -6.00 -1.56
CA ARG A 143 -13.26 -5.03 -0.45
C ARG A 143 -11.96 -4.26 -0.22
N GLN A 144 -10.82 -4.96 -0.22
CA GLN A 144 -9.53 -4.29 -0.06
C GLN A 144 -9.22 -3.34 -1.20
N GLU A 145 -9.53 -3.72 -2.45
CA GLU A 145 -9.33 -2.85 -3.60
C GLU A 145 -10.20 -1.59 -3.52
N THR A 146 -11.47 -1.72 -3.15
CA THR A 146 -12.38 -0.58 -2.96
C THR A 146 -11.92 0.33 -1.83
N ASP A 147 -11.45 -0.24 -0.72
CA ASP A 147 -10.99 0.53 0.44
C ASP A 147 -9.71 1.31 0.13
N LEU A 148 -8.75 0.70 -0.58
CA LEU A 148 -7.52 1.37 -1.01
C LEU A 148 -7.82 2.52 -1.98
N LYS A 149 -8.70 2.29 -2.97
CA LYS A 149 -9.15 3.35 -3.89
C LYS A 149 -9.78 4.52 -3.14
N ARG A 150 -10.68 4.22 -2.20
CA ARG A 150 -11.35 5.25 -1.38
C ARG A 150 -10.35 6.06 -0.54
N ARG A 151 -9.38 5.41 0.09
CA ARG A 151 -8.32 6.08 0.87
C ARG A 151 -7.49 7.01 -0.01
N PHE A 152 -7.13 6.57 -1.21
CA PHE A 152 -6.38 7.39 -2.15
C PHE A 152 -7.17 8.63 -2.62
N GLU A 153 -8.47 8.48 -2.89
CA GLU A 153 -9.32 9.61 -3.24
C GLU A 153 -9.45 10.62 -2.10
N GLN A 154 -9.57 10.15 -0.85
CA GLN A 154 -9.58 11.02 0.33
C GLN A 154 -8.27 11.77 0.49
N GLU A 155 -7.13 11.07 0.38
CA GLU A 155 -5.80 11.69 0.49
C GLU A 155 -5.57 12.73 -0.62
N LYS A 156 -6.04 12.45 -1.84
CA LYS A 156 -6.03 13.41 -2.96
C LYS A 156 -6.82 14.69 -2.65
N LEU A 157 -7.98 14.57 -2.01
CA LEU A 157 -8.79 15.71 -1.62
C LEU A 157 -8.10 16.53 -0.52
N LEU A 158 -7.59 15.86 0.52
CA LEU A 158 -6.86 16.50 1.61
C LEU A 158 -5.63 17.24 1.08
N PHE A 159 -4.85 16.59 0.21
CA PHE A 159 -3.68 17.19 -0.42
C PHE A 159 -4.03 18.45 -1.23
N ARG A 160 -5.14 18.44 -1.98
CA ARG A 160 -5.60 19.62 -2.73
C ARG A 160 -5.99 20.78 -1.82
N VAL A 161 -6.67 20.50 -0.70
CA VAL A 161 -7.07 21.52 0.27
C VAL A 161 -5.83 22.12 0.93
N GLU A 162 -4.88 21.29 1.34
CA GLU A 162 -3.63 21.73 1.96
C GLU A 162 -2.75 22.52 0.98
N ALA A 163 -2.63 22.07 -0.27
CA ALA A 163 -1.90 22.80 -1.30
C ALA A 163 -2.50 24.20 -1.53
N LYS A 164 -3.83 24.33 -1.61
CA LYS A 164 -4.49 25.65 -1.72
C LYS A 164 -4.19 26.55 -0.53
N ARG A 165 -4.27 26.00 0.70
CA ARG A 165 -3.95 26.74 1.92
C ARG A 165 -2.51 27.25 1.92
N ILE A 166 -1.54 26.43 1.52
CA ILE A 166 -0.12 26.83 1.43
C ILE A 166 0.05 27.91 0.36
N HIS A 167 -0.62 27.79 -0.79
CA HIS A 167 -0.58 28.80 -1.84
C HIS A 167 -1.10 30.17 -1.35
N GLU A 168 -2.23 30.17 -0.64
CA GLU A 168 -2.81 31.37 -0.05
C GLU A 168 -1.90 31.98 1.02
N GLN A 169 -1.23 31.17 1.84
CA GLN A 169 -0.23 31.65 2.81
C GLN A 169 0.96 32.31 2.12
N MET A 170 1.47 31.72 1.03
CA MET A 170 2.56 32.31 0.25
C MET A 170 2.19 33.65 -0.42
N GLN A 171 0.91 33.86 -0.75
CA GLN A 171 0.43 35.11 -1.37
C GLN A 171 0.10 36.20 -0.35
N THR A 172 -0.29 35.80 0.87
CA THR A 172 -0.76 36.73 1.92
C THR A 172 0.34 37.16 2.87
N GLU A 173 1.46 36.45 2.97
CA GLU A 173 2.63 36.95 3.67
C GLU A 173 3.18 38.16 2.90
N PRO A 174 3.14 39.38 3.48
CA PRO A 174 3.80 40.48 2.84
C PRO A 174 5.28 40.12 2.81
N THR A 175 5.93 40.27 1.64
CA THR A 175 7.38 40.31 1.50
C THR A 175 7.95 41.49 2.29
N GLN A 176 7.78 41.51 3.61
CA GLN A 176 8.48 42.39 4.52
C GLN A 176 9.86 41.78 4.73
N GLY A 177 10.80 42.26 3.94
CA GLY A 177 12.20 42.31 4.37
C GLY A 177 12.97 40.99 4.39
N ARG A 178 12.73 40.04 3.48
CA ARG A 178 13.76 39.02 3.21
C ARG A 178 14.88 39.64 2.37
N SER A 179 15.71 40.46 3.01
CA SER A 179 17.07 40.75 2.54
C SER A 179 17.76 39.38 2.42
N THR A 180 18.08 39.02 1.19
CA THR A 180 19.04 37.96 0.89
C THR A 180 20.45 38.54 0.98
N ASP A 181 20.81 39.13 2.12
CA ASP A 181 22.22 39.29 2.52
C ASP A 181 22.58 38.11 3.42
N HIS A 182 22.61 36.92 2.83
CA HIS A 182 23.44 35.84 3.35
C HIS A 182 24.59 35.68 2.39
N ALA A 183 25.65 36.44 2.69
CA ALA A 183 27.01 36.09 2.32
C ALA A 183 27.21 34.61 2.64
N GLN A 184 27.26 33.77 1.60
CA GLN A 184 27.80 32.43 1.71
C GLN A 184 29.32 32.53 1.86
N GLY A 185 29.73 32.97 3.05
CA GLY A 185 31.02 32.71 3.60
C GLY A 185 30.91 31.51 4.53
N ARG A 186 31.78 30.52 4.28
CA ARG A 186 32.28 29.50 5.21
C ARG A 186 31.72 28.09 5.04
N ASP A 187 32.50 27.30 4.31
CA ASP A 187 32.89 25.93 4.64
C ASP A 187 32.45 25.49 6.04
N LYS A 188 31.45 24.61 6.08
CA LYS A 188 31.34 23.59 7.12
C LYS A 188 30.81 22.32 6.47
N SER A 189 31.73 21.39 6.22
CA SER A 189 31.44 19.98 5.98
C SER A 189 30.47 19.46 7.06
N PRO A 190 29.55 18.53 6.73
CA PRO A 190 28.73 17.87 7.75
C PRO A 190 29.64 17.10 8.71
N PRO A 191 29.38 17.10 10.02
CA PRO A 191 30.16 16.29 10.95
C PRO A 191 29.93 14.80 10.69
N ASP A 192 31.03 14.06 10.65
CA ASP A 192 31.13 12.60 10.70
C ASP A 192 30.05 12.00 11.61
N GLN A 193 29.13 11.23 11.03
CA GLN A 193 28.43 10.22 11.79
C GLN A 193 29.40 9.05 11.94
N ARG A 194 29.95 8.93 13.14
CA ARG A 194 30.75 7.77 13.56
C ARG A 194 29.97 6.50 13.28
N GLU A 195 30.50 5.71 12.36
CA GLU A 195 30.45 4.25 12.40
C GLU A 195 31.06 3.81 13.74
N ASP A 196 30.33 2.95 14.47
CA ASP A 196 30.73 2.09 15.60
C ASP A 196 29.41 1.77 16.34
N ASP A 197 28.88 0.55 16.49
CA ASP A 197 29.32 -0.78 16.11
C ASP A 197 28.08 -1.68 16.07
N GLU A 198 27.98 -2.46 15.00
CA GLU A 198 27.31 -3.75 15.04
C GLU A 198 28.08 -4.68 15.99
N GLU A 199 27.59 -4.97 17.20
CA GLU A 199 27.85 -6.25 17.88
C GLU A 199 27.17 -6.32 19.27
N ARG A 200 25.92 -6.80 19.36
CA ARG A 200 25.52 -7.68 20.48
C ARG A 200 24.25 -8.50 20.20
N ALA A 201 24.30 -9.29 19.14
CA ALA A 201 23.53 -10.53 19.07
C ALA A 201 24.44 -11.68 19.53
N ARG A 202 24.20 -12.19 20.75
CA ARG A 202 24.34 -13.60 21.22
C ARG A 202 24.74 -13.65 22.70
N GLY A 203 23.86 -14.25 23.49
CA GLY A 203 24.05 -14.53 24.90
C GLY A 203 22.84 -15.30 25.43
N GLU A 204 22.79 -16.59 25.11
CA GLU A 204 21.90 -17.58 25.71
C GLU A 204 22.04 -17.59 27.24
N GLY A 205 20.95 -17.88 27.96
CA GLY A 205 21.09 -18.18 29.38
C GLY A 205 19.81 -18.18 30.21
N ARG A 206 19.11 -19.32 30.20
CA ARG A 206 18.38 -19.93 31.33
C ARG A 206 17.46 -19.08 32.20
N GLY A 207 16.17 -19.45 32.18
CA GLY A 207 15.22 -19.12 33.23
C GLY A 207 13.96 -19.98 33.16
N HIS A 208 14.11 -21.31 33.18
CA HIS A 208 13.03 -22.17 33.64
C HIS A 208 12.74 -21.81 35.11
N ASN A 209 11.47 -21.55 35.45
CA ASN A 209 10.97 -21.88 36.78
C ASN A 209 9.50 -22.28 36.66
N LEU A 210 9.31 -23.60 36.69
CA LEU A 210 8.09 -24.26 37.11
C LEU A 210 8.11 -24.33 38.65
N GLY A 211 6.97 -24.06 39.27
CA GLY A 211 6.61 -24.66 40.56
C GLY A 211 6.79 -23.79 41.80
N ARG A 212 5.68 -23.24 42.28
CA ARG A 212 5.25 -23.42 43.67
C ARG A 212 3.73 -23.37 43.75
#